data_AF-A0A2V6R862-F1
#
_entry.id   AF-A0A2V6R862-F1
#
_cell.length_a   1.000
_cell.length_b   1.000
_cell.length_c   1.000
_cell.angle_alpha   90.00
_cell.angle_beta   90.00
_cell.angle_gamma   90.00
#
_symmetry.space_group_name_H-M   'P 1'
#
loop_
_entity.id
_entity.type
_entity.pdbx_description
1 polymer ?
#
loop_
_entity_poly.entity_id
_entity_poly.type
_entity_poly.pdbx_seq_one_letter_code
_entity_poly.pdbx_strand_id
1 'polypeptide(L)'
;MALVGRARTRHGGALRADLPPLVRAIAPSPSLLGLPLLVSGLAGLVIGVNGEESFLARISLPVTLLGLALFLGGREVFRHTWVAIAYLAFMVPLPWTTLEVLTFKSRLLDASVSAEALRWLRVPVHQDGFMLQLPQMTLEVADVCSSIPILAALLSLGVAYASVTRRPIAMKVFLVVATIPLAVLSNIVRITTTAAGVHYIGAWTLGTVYHQFNGTVTFLLTFVSLLLLDSLLVWSARSRAS
;
A
#
# COMPACT_ATOMS: atom_id res chain seq x y z
N MET A 1 -52.64 -31.68 38.21
CA MET A 1 -53.05 -30.33 37.77
C MET A 1 -51.94 -29.36 38.18
N ALA A 2 -51.29 -28.70 37.20
CA ALA A 2 -50.24 -27.66 37.25
C ALA A 2 -48.90 -28.02 37.96
N LEU A 3 -47.73 -28.19 37.31
CA LEU A 3 -46.90 -27.34 36.42
C LEU A 3 -46.56 -25.95 36.98
N VAL A 4 -45.34 -25.79 37.52
CA VAL A 4 -44.45 -24.60 37.40
C VAL A 4 -43.02 -25.13 37.65
N GLY A 5 -42.01 -25.06 36.78
CA GLY A 5 -41.74 -24.15 35.68
C GLY A 5 -40.38 -23.48 35.92
N ARG A 6 -39.26 -24.21 35.73
CA ARG A 6 -37.89 -23.66 35.82
C ARG A 6 -37.68 -22.66 34.68
N ALA A 7 -37.63 -21.37 35.00
CA ALA A 7 -37.27 -20.31 34.07
C ALA A 7 -35.77 -20.39 33.74
N ARG A 8 -35.44 -21.06 32.63
CA ARG A 8 -34.12 -21.00 32.00
C ARG A 8 -34.08 -19.71 31.19
N THR A 9 -33.33 -18.71 31.66
CA THR A 9 -33.15 -17.41 31.00
C THR A 9 -32.66 -17.61 29.57
N ARG A 10 -33.56 -17.38 28.61
CA ARG A 10 -33.46 -17.69 27.19
C ARG A 10 -32.97 -16.49 26.35
N HIS A 11 -32.09 -15.64 26.88
CA HIS A 11 -31.73 -14.37 26.24
C HIS A 11 -30.39 -14.34 25.48
N GLY A 12 -29.66 -15.45 25.35
CA GLY A 12 -28.42 -15.50 24.55
C GLY A 12 -28.56 -15.97 23.10
N GLY A 13 -29.75 -16.44 22.69
CA GLY A 13 -29.93 -17.15 21.41
C GLY A 13 -30.29 -16.27 20.22
N ALA A 14 -30.98 -15.14 20.45
CA ALA A 14 -31.56 -14.34 19.36
C ALA A 14 -30.53 -13.49 18.61
N LEU A 15 -29.48 -12.99 19.28
CA LEU A 15 -28.43 -12.17 18.65
C LEU A 15 -27.49 -12.94 17.70
N ARG A 16 -27.56 -14.28 17.68
CA ARG A 16 -26.77 -15.13 16.77
C ARG A 16 -27.48 -15.43 15.45
N ALA A 17 -28.77 -15.13 15.34
CA ALA A 17 -29.59 -15.53 14.19
C ALA A 17 -29.45 -14.57 13.00
N ASP A 18 -29.12 -13.30 13.24
CA ASP A 18 -29.11 -12.24 12.23
C ASP A 18 -27.71 -11.89 11.68
N LEU A 19 -26.68 -12.65 12.08
CA LEU A 19 -25.34 -12.48 11.52
C LEU A 19 -25.25 -13.14 10.14
N PRO A 20 -24.59 -12.52 9.15
CA PRO A 20 -24.38 -13.11 7.83
C PRO A 20 -23.77 -14.52 7.95
N PRO A 21 -24.07 -15.46 7.03
CA PRO A 21 -23.64 -16.86 7.12
C PRO A 21 -22.12 -17.07 7.27
N LEU A 22 -21.32 -16.02 7.00
CA LEU A 22 -19.87 -15.95 7.28
C LEU A 22 -19.50 -16.03 8.78
N VAL A 23 -20.42 -15.72 9.70
CA VAL A 23 -20.20 -15.72 11.16
C VAL A 23 -20.84 -16.94 11.83
N ARG A 24 -21.35 -17.92 11.06
CA ARG A 24 -21.66 -19.23 11.65
C ARG A 24 -20.40 -19.75 12.29
N ALA A 25 -20.43 -19.82 13.62
CA ALA A 25 -19.28 -19.99 14.49
C ALA A 25 -18.31 -21.02 13.92
N ILE A 26 -17.23 -20.54 13.28
CA ILE A 26 -16.04 -21.34 13.08
C ILE A 26 -15.64 -21.72 14.50
N ALA A 27 -15.88 -22.98 14.88
CA ALA A 27 -15.59 -23.42 16.22
C ALA A 27 -14.08 -23.25 16.44
N PRO A 28 -13.65 -22.36 17.36
CA PRO A 28 -12.24 -22.17 17.62
C PRO A 28 -11.66 -23.52 18.07
N SER A 29 -10.64 -23.97 17.34
CA SER A 29 -9.91 -25.20 17.64
C SER A 29 -8.49 -24.80 18.01
N PRO A 30 -8.24 -24.45 19.28
CA PRO A 30 -6.96 -23.89 19.67
C PRO A 30 -5.82 -24.82 19.26
N SER A 31 -4.75 -24.23 18.70
CA SER A 31 -3.62 -24.97 18.16
C SER A 31 -2.33 -24.47 18.77
N LEU A 32 -1.59 -25.37 19.42
CA LEU A 32 -0.28 -25.06 20.00
C LEU A 32 0.74 -24.62 18.95
N LEU A 33 0.51 -24.91 17.66
CA LEU A 33 1.32 -24.41 16.55
C LEU A 33 1.30 -22.88 16.43
N GLY A 34 0.29 -22.19 16.98
CA GLY A 34 0.26 -20.73 17.03
C GLY A 34 1.14 -20.13 18.12
N LEU A 35 1.52 -20.91 19.13
CA LEU A 35 2.28 -20.42 20.28
C LEU A 35 3.69 -19.92 19.90
N PRO A 36 4.50 -20.65 19.09
CA PRO A 36 5.81 -20.14 18.65
C PRO A 36 5.71 -18.82 17.90
N LEU A 37 4.68 -18.67 17.06
CA LEU A 37 4.47 -17.45 16.25
C LEU A 37 3.97 -16.27 17.11
N LEU A 38 3.13 -16.54 18.10
CA LEU A 38 2.68 -15.54 19.07
C LEU A 38 3.85 -15.06 19.92
N VAL A 39 4.65 -15.98 20.45
CA VAL A 39 5.83 -15.67 21.27
C VAL A 39 6.87 -14.91 20.45
N SER A 40 7.13 -15.30 19.20
CA SER A 40 8.09 -14.58 18.35
C SER A 40 7.62 -13.16 18.01
N GLY A 41 6.31 -12.96 17.78
CA GLY A 41 5.73 -11.63 17.61
C GLY A 41 5.93 -10.76 18.86
N LEU A 42 5.55 -11.25 20.04
CA LEU A 42 5.71 -10.51 21.29
C LEU A 42 7.18 -10.25 21.64
N ALA A 43 8.06 -11.24 21.44
CA ALA A 43 9.50 -11.07 21.61
C ALA A 43 10.05 -10.02 20.64
N GLY A 44 9.63 -10.04 19.38
CA GLY A 44 9.98 -9.03 18.38
C GLY A 44 9.55 -7.63 18.79
N LEU A 45 8.36 -7.47 19.39
CA LEU A 45 7.92 -6.18 19.94
C LEU A 45 8.85 -5.69 21.06
N VAL A 46 9.15 -6.56 22.03
CA VAL A 46 10.03 -6.21 23.16
C VAL A 46 11.43 -5.88 22.66
N ILE A 47 12.02 -6.72 21.82
CA ILE A 47 13.37 -6.50 21.26
C ILE A 47 13.38 -5.23 20.41
N GLY A 48 12.39 -5.03 19.55
CA GLY A 48 12.31 -3.86 18.68
C GLY A 48 12.16 -2.55 19.43
N VAL A 49 11.36 -2.52 20.50
CA VAL A 49 11.20 -1.32 21.33
C VAL A 49 12.47 -1.04 22.14
N ASN A 50 13.07 -2.06 22.77
CA ASN A 50 14.27 -1.87 23.59
C ASN A 50 15.54 -1.62 22.75
N GLY A 51 15.60 -2.16 21.54
CA GLY A 51 16.70 -1.93 20.60
C GLY A 51 16.53 -0.71 19.70
N GLU A 52 15.45 0.07 19.89
CA GLU A 52 15.09 1.22 19.04
C GLU A 52 14.90 0.87 17.54
N GLU A 53 14.71 -0.42 17.25
CA GLU A 53 14.50 -0.97 15.91
C GLU A 53 13.02 -0.88 15.51
N SER A 54 12.63 0.29 15.00
CA SER A 54 11.25 0.61 14.59
C SER A 54 10.64 -0.40 13.62
N PHE A 55 11.42 -0.96 12.69
CA PHE A 55 10.91 -1.96 11.74
C PHE A 55 10.48 -3.24 12.45
N LEU A 56 11.34 -3.76 13.32
CA LEU A 56 11.08 -4.97 14.09
C LEU A 56 9.89 -4.78 15.04
N ALA A 57 9.81 -3.62 15.69
CA ALA A 57 8.67 -3.28 16.55
C ALA A 57 7.35 -3.23 15.76
N ARG A 58 7.33 -2.69 14.54
CA ARG A 58 6.11 -2.57 13.72
C ARG A 58 5.69 -3.90 13.07
N ILE A 59 6.63 -4.69 12.56
CA ILE A 59 6.32 -6.00 11.95
C ILE A 59 5.88 -7.04 13.00
N SER A 60 6.20 -6.81 14.28
CA SER A 60 5.74 -7.63 15.38
C SER A 60 4.21 -7.75 15.46
N LEU A 61 3.47 -6.70 15.09
CA LEU A 61 2.00 -6.67 15.15
C LEU A 61 1.35 -7.71 14.24
N PRO A 62 1.57 -7.72 12.90
CA PRO A 62 0.99 -8.75 12.03
C PRO A 62 1.44 -10.17 12.42
N VAL A 63 2.70 -10.34 12.85
CA VAL A 63 3.20 -11.65 13.33
C VAL A 63 2.44 -12.12 14.56
N THR A 64 2.26 -11.24 15.55
CA THR A 64 1.49 -11.50 16.78
C THR A 64 0.05 -11.86 16.44
N LEU A 65 -0.58 -11.14 15.52
CA LEU A 65 -1.97 -11.41 15.08
C LEU A 65 -2.10 -12.75 14.35
N LEU A 66 -1.14 -13.14 13.52
CA LEU A 66 -1.11 -14.46 12.89
C LEU A 66 -0.98 -15.56 13.95
N GLY A 67 -0.08 -15.38 14.92
CA GLY A 67 0.11 -16.29 16.05
C GLY A 67 -1.16 -16.42 16.89
N LEU A 68 -1.80 -15.31 17.22
CA LEU A 68 -3.04 -15.26 17.98
C LEU A 68 -4.20 -15.95 17.24
N ALA A 69 -4.36 -15.68 15.95
CA ALA A 69 -5.38 -16.29 15.11
C ALA A 69 -5.24 -17.82 15.06
N LEU A 70 -4.01 -18.32 14.94
CA LEU A 70 -3.74 -19.76 14.94
C LEU A 70 -3.85 -20.38 16.33
N PHE A 71 -3.38 -19.69 17.37
CA PHE A 71 -3.36 -20.18 18.75
C PHE A 71 -4.76 -20.30 19.34
N LEU A 72 -5.59 -19.26 19.20
CA LEU A 72 -6.95 -19.23 19.75
C LEU A 72 -8.00 -19.76 18.76
N GLY A 73 -7.87 -19.40 17.48
CA GLY A 73 -8.87 -19.72 16.46
C GLY A 73 -8.63 -21.03 15.72
N GLY A 74 -7.41 -21.55 15.76
CA GLY A 74 -7.04 -22.75 15.02
C GLY A 74 -6.84 -22.52 13.52
N ARG A 75 -6.64 -23.62 12.80
CA ARG A 75 -6.31 -23.59 11.36
C ARG A 75 -7.44 -23.03 10.50
N GLU A 76 -8.68 -23.25 10.90
CA GLU A 76 -9.84 -22.80 10.14
C GLU A 76 -10.02 -21.28 10.21
N VAL A 77 -9.91 -20.68 11.39
CA VAL A 77 -9.92 -19.20 11.54
C VAL A 77 -8.72 -18.60 10.81
N PHE A 78 -7.52 -19.17 11.00
CA PHE A 78 -6.31 -18.72 10.32
C PHE A 78 -6.47 -18.68 8.79
N ARG A 79 -7.07 -19.70 8.18
CA ARG A 79 -7.29 -19.77 6.72
C ARG A 79 -8.13 -18.60 6.19
N HIS A 80 -9.03 -18.04 7.00
CA HIS A 80 -9.89 -16.94 6.60
C HIS A 80 -9.27 -15.57 6.92
N THR A 81 -8.41 -15.47 7.93
CA THR A 81 -7.86 -14.18 8.40
C THR A 81 -6.46 -13.88 7.90
N TRP A 82 -5.66 -14.88 7.48
CA TRP A 82 -4.25 -14.68 7.16
C TRP A 82 -4.01 -13.65 6.06
N VAL A 83 -4.88 -13.57 5.03
CA VAL A 83 -4.73 -12.58 3.95
C VAL A 83 -4.87 -11.16 4.48
N ALA A 84 -5.89 -10.92 5.31
CA ALA A 84 -6.15 -9.61 5.91
C ALA A 84 -5.04 -9.22 6.90
N ILE A 85 -4.53 -10.17 7.69
CA ILE A 85 -3.43 -9.93 8.62
C ILE A 85 -2.11 -9.69 7.87
N ALA A 86 -1.81 -10.50 6.85
CA ALA A 86 -0.62 -10.33 6.01
C ALA A 86 -0.63 -8.98 5.27
N TYR A 87 -1.81 -8.49 4.89
CA TYR A 87 -1.97 -7.16 4.29
C TYR A 87 -1.49 -6.03 5.23
N LEU A 88 -1.60 -6.19 6.56
CA LEU A 88 -1.08 -5.20 7.52
C LEU A 88 0.43 -5.01 7.43
N ALA A 89 1.19 -5.96 6.86
CA ALA A 89 2.62 -5.78 6.62
C ALA A 89 2.92 -4.57 5.72
N PHE A 90 2.00 -4.18 4.82
CA PHE A 90 2.16 -2.97 4.00
C PHE A 90 2.09 -1.67 4.81
N MET A 91 1.61 -1.69 6.06
CA MET A 91 1.66 -0.53 6.95
C MET A 91 3.06 -0.30 7.53
N VAL A 92 3.93 -1.32 7.48
CA VAL A 92 5.27 -1.25 8.02
C VAL A 92 6.20 -0.64 6.96
N PRO A 93 6.71 0.59 7.14
CA PRO A 93 7.70 1.13 6.23
C PRO A 93 8.95 0.26 6.30
N LEU A 94 9.47 -0.13 5.14
CA LEU A 94 10.73 -0.85 5.06
C LEU A 94 11.86 0.01 5.66
N PRO A 95 12.88 -0.62 6.27
CA PRO A 95 13.97 0.12 6.87
C PRO A 95 14.72 0.90 5.79
N TRP A 96 15.08 2.15 6.13
CA TRP A 96 15.68 3.10 5.20
C TRP A 96 16.91 2.54 4.46
N THR A 97 17.76 1.83 5.19
CA THR A 97 18.98 1.18 4.67
C THR A 97 18.71 0.21 3.51
N THR A 98 17.54 -0.44 3.49
CA THR A 98 17.17 -1.36 2.40
C THR A 98 16.67 -0.61 1.17
N LEU A 99 16.08 0.58 1.36
CA LEU A 99 15.50 1.38 0.28
C LEU A 99 16.44 2.46 -0.25
N GLU A 100 17.55 2.76 0.42
CA GLU A 100 18.43 3.88 0.09
C GLU A 100 18.95 3.81 -1.36
N VAL A 101 19.51 2.66 -1.76
CA VAL A 101 20.03 2.47 -3.13
C VAL A 101 18.91 2.58 -4.17
N LEU A 102 17.73 2.05 -3.86
CA LEU A 102 16.59 2.08 -4.77
C LEU A 102 16.03 3.51 -4.89
N THR A 103 15.97 4.23 -3.77
CA THR A 103 15.56 5.63 -3.69
C THR A 103 16.53 6.49 -4.49
N PHE A 104 17.84 6.35 -4.28
CA PHE A 104 18.86 7.05 -5.06
C PHE A 104 18.72 6.81 -6.56
N LYS A 105 18.59 5.54 -6.99
CA LYS A 105 18.41 5.19 -8.40
C LYS A 105 17.12 5.78 -8.98
N SER A 106 16.02 5.71 -8.24
CA SER A 106 14.75 6.31 -8.69
C SER A 106 14.84 7.81 -8.80
N ARG A 107 15.49 8.51 -7.86
CA ARG A 107 15.71 9.97 -7.92
C ARG A 107 16.47 10.37 -9.17
N LEU A 108 17.54 9.65 -9.50
CA LEU A 108 18.33 9.91 -10.71
C LEU A 108 17.51 9.67 -11.99
N LEU A 109 16.74 8.57 -12.04
CA LEU A 109 15.84 8.28 -13.16
C LEU A 109 14.80 9.39 -13.32
N ASP A 110 14.10 9.72 -12.23
CA ASP A 110 13.02 10.69 -12.19
C ASP A 110 13.51 12.08 -12.59
N ALA A 111 14.68 12.50 -12.09
CA ALA A 111 15.31 13.76 -12.49
C ALA A 111 15.70 13.75 -13.97
N SER A 112 16.30 12.67 -14.47
CA SER A 112 16.77 12.59 -15.86
C SER A 112 15.63 12.65 -16.86
N VAL A 113 14.57 11.87 -16.63
CA VAL A 113 13.40 11.86 -17.53
C VAL A 113 12.61 13.15 -17.41
N SER A 114 12.48 13.72 -16.21
CA SER A 114 11.81 15.02 -16.04
C SER A 114 12.59 16.16 -16.69
N ALA A 115 13.93 16.16 -16.61
CA ALA A 115 14.76 17.15 -17.29
C ALA A 115 14.58 17.09 -18.81
N GLU A 116 14.49 15.89 -19.37
CA GLU A 116 14.16 15.71 -20.79
C GLU A 116 12.76 16.26 -21.08
N ALA A 117 11.73 15.83 -20.34
CA ALA A 117 10.36 16.33 -20.55
C ALA A 117 10.26 17.87 -20.46
N LEU A 118 11.02 18.50 -19.55
CA LEU A 118 11.12 19.96 -19.44
C LEU A 118 11.76 20.60 -20.68
N ARG A 119 12.83 20.01 -21.23
CA ARG A 119 13.44 20.47 -22.49
C ARG A 119 12.44 20.42 -23.65
N TRP A 120 11.63 19.36 -23.73
CA TRP A 120 10.56 19.24 -24.73
C TRP A 120 9.49 20.33 -24.57
N LEU A 121 9.19 20.73 -23.33
CA LEU A 121 8.32 21.85 -23.02
C LEU A 121 8.96 23.22 -23.26
N ARG A 122 10.23 23.30 -23.68
CA ARG A 122 11.03 24.54 -23.83
C ARG A 122 11.29 25.26 -22.50
N VAL A 123 11.34 24.51 -21.40
CA VAL A 123 11.80 25.02 -20.11
C VAL A 123 13.32 24.84 -20.04
N PRO A 124 14.11 25.92 -19.92
CA PRO A 124 15.55 25.83 -19.74
C PRO A 124 15.86 25.14 -18.40
N VAL A 125 16.55 24.01 -18.46
CA VAL A 125 16.92 23.23 -17.27
C VAL A 125 18.31 22.65 -17.44
N HIS A 126 19.14 22.80 -16.41
CA HIS A 126 20.40 22.09 -16.27
C HIS A 126 20.25 21.03 -15.18
N GLN A 127 20.63 19.79 -15.47
CA GLN A 127 20.53 18.69 -14.52
C GLN A 127 21.93 18.40 -13.95
N ASP A 128 22.02 18.36 -12.62
CA ASP A 128 23.19 17.90 -11.89
C ASP A 128 22.76 16.82 -10.89
N GLY A 129 22.98 15.55 -11.23
CA GLY A 129 22.45 14.40 -10.48
C GLY A 129 20.91 14.43 -10.39
N PHE A 130 20.40 14.58 -9.16
CA PHE A 130 18.96 14.73 -8.87
C PHE A 130 18.54 16.19 -8.61
N MET A 131 19.43 17.16 -8.88
CA MET A 131 19.15 18.59 -8.86
C MET A 131 18.77 19.07 -10.26
N LEU A 132 17.67 19.79 -10.36
CA LEU A 132 17.18 20.44 -11.58
C LEU A 132 17.33 21.96 -11.40
N GLN A 133 18.30 22.54 -12.07
CA GLN A 133 18.57 23.98 -12.03
C GLN A 133 17.74 24.68 -13.11
N LEU A 134 16.80 25.51 -12.68
CA LEU A 134 16.02 26.40 -13.53
C LEU A 134 16.57 27.83 -13.38
N PRO A 135 16.27 28.77 -14.31
CA PRO A 135 16.75 30.15 -14.22
C PRO A 135 16.31 30.86 -12.93
N GLN A 136 15.13 30.49 -12.40
CA GLN A 136 14.58 31.12 -11.20
C GLN A 136 15.12 30.52 -9.90
N MET A 137 15.46 29.23 -9.88
CA MET A 137 15.82 28.48 -8.66
C MET A 137 16.25 27.05 -8.99
N THR A 138 16.83 26.36 -8.02
CA THR A 138 17.16 24.93 -8.10
C THR A 138 16.10 24.09 -7.39
N LEU A 139 15.63 23.03 -8.07
CA LEU A 139 14.70 22.04 -7.56
C LEU A 139 15.44 20.73 -7.27
N GLU A 140 15.39 20.27 -6.02
CA GLU A 140 15.87 18.96 -5.65
C GLU A 140 14.74 17.92 -5.75
N VAL A 141 14.98 16.80 -6.43
CA VAL A 141 14.12 15.62 -6.25
C VAL A 141 14.47 14.99 -4.91
N ALA A 142 13.87 15.48 -3.83
CA ALA A 142 14.08 14.97 -2.47
C ALA A 142 13.64 13.50 -2.33
N ASP A 143 14.10 12.82 -1.28
CA ASP A 143 13.75 11.42 -1.00
C ASP A 143 12.25 11.15 -0.96
N VAL A 144 11.49 12.05 -0.32
CA VAL A 144 10.03 12.00 -0.25
C VAL A 144 9.33 12.25 -1.59
N CYS A 145 10.06 12.84 -2.54
CA CYS A 145 9.60 13.11 -3.90
C CYS A 145 10.06 12.05 -4.91
N SER A 146 10.82 11.04 -4.48
CA SER A 146 11.15 9.90 -5.31
C SER A 146 9.90 9.07 -5.64
N SER A 147 10.02 8.16 -6.59
CA SER A 147 8.95 7.20 -6.92
C SER A 147 8.68 6.17 -5.81
N ILE A 148 9.54 6.03 -4.80
CA ILE A 148 9.46 4.95 -3.81
C ILE A 148 8.26 5.07 -2.85
N PRO A 149 7.95 6.25 -2.26
CA PRO A 149 6.78 6.38 -1.40
C PRO A 149 5.45 6.12 -2.13
N ILE A 150 5.29 6.68 -3.34
CA ILE A 150 4.09 6.46 -4.16
C ILE A 150 3.99 5.01 -4.64
N LEU A 151 5.12 4.37 -4.96
CA LEU A 151 5.17 2.95 -5.30
C LEU A 151 4.70 2.08 -4.12
N ALA A 152 5.18 2.32 -2.90
CA ALA A 152 4.77 1.55 -1.73
C ALA A 152 3.26 1.66 -1.49
N ALA A 153 2.71 2.88 -1.60
CA ALA A 153 1.27 3.12 -1.47
C ALA A 153 0.45 2.43 -2.57
N LEU A 154 0.91 2.53 -3.83
CA LEU A 154 0.21 1.95 -4.98
C LEU A 154 0.33 0.42 -5.01
N LEU A 155 1.44 -0.14 -4.56
CA LEU A 155 1.63 -1.59 -4.43
C LEU A 155 0.69 -2.16 -3.38
N SER A 156 0.60 -1.51 -2.21
CA SER A 156 -0.38 -1.85 -1.17
C SER A 156 -1.80 -1.83 -1.73
N LEU A 157 -2.19 -0.75 -2.40
CA LEU A 157 -3.53 -0.61 -2.97
C LEU A 157 -3.78 -1.60 -4.12
N GLY A 158 -2.79 -1.88 -4.94
CA GLY A 158 -2.85 -2.86 -6.03
C GLY A 158 -3.04 -4.28 -5.52
N VAL A 159 -2.34 -4.66 -4.44
CA VAL A 159 -2.54 -5.96 -3.77
C VAL A 159 -3.92 -6.04 -3.12
N ALA A 160 -4.37 -4.98 -2.44
CA ALA A 160 -5.72 -4.92 -1.88
C ALA A 160 -6.78 -5.09 -2.97
N TYR A 161 -6.68 -4.30 -4.04
CA TYR A 161 -7.58 -4.36 -5.18
C TYR A 161 -7.60 -5.74 -5.84
N ALA A 162 -6.42 -6.32 -6.09
CA ALA A 162 -6.28 -7.66 -6.66
C ALA A 162 -6.84 -8.75 -5.74
N SER A 163 -6.76 -8.59 -4.42
CA SER A 163 -7.28 -9.56 -3.46
C SER A 163 -8.81 -9.62 -3.46
N VAL A 164 -9.48 -8.48 -3.54
CA VAL A 164 -10.95 -8.36 -3.51
C VAL A 164 -11.56 -8.67 -4.89
N THR A 165 -10.86 -8.35 -5.97
CA THR A 165 -11.38 -8.54 -7.33
C THR A 165 -11.27 -10.00 -7.78
N ARG A 166 -12.34 -10.51 -8.42
CA ARG A 166 -12.38 -11.84 -9.04
C ARG A 166 -11.71 -11.79 -10.42
N ARG A 167 -10.38 -11.91 -10.44
CA ARG A 167 -9.56 -12.03 -11.67
C ARG A 167 -8.71 -13.30 -11.66
N PRO A 168 -8.33 -13.84 -12.83
CA PRO A 168 -7.27 -14.85 -12.93
C PRO A 168 -5.98 -14.38 -12.25
N ILE A 169 -5.21 -15.30 -11.66
CA ILE A 169 -3.96 -14.98 -10.94
C ILE A 169 -2.98 -14.21 -11.85
N ALA A 170 -2.88 -14.58 -13.13
CA ALA A 170 -2.02 -13.88 -14.08
C ALA A 170 -2.36 -12.39 -14.23
N MET A 171 -3.65 -12.05 -14.29
CA MET A 171 -4.09 -10.64 -14.34
C MET A 171 -3.81 -9.92 -13.02
N LYS A 172 -4.02 -10.58 -11.88
CA LYS A 172 -3.71 -10.02 -10.56
C LYS A 172 -2.23 -9.66 -10.44
N VAL A 173 -1.35 -10.60 -10.80
CA VAL A 173 0.10 -10.39 -10.81
C VAL A 173 0.49 -9.28 -11.76
N PHE A 174 -0.07 -9.26 -12.98
CA PHE A 174 0.18 -8.19 -13.95
C PHE A 174 -0.21 -6.81 -13.40
N LEU A 175 -1.39 -6.66 -12.78
CA LEU A 175 -1.82 -5.40 -12.18
C LEU A 175 -0.88 -4.94 -11.07
N VAL A 176 -0.44 -5.86 -10.20
CA VAL A 176 0.52 -5.55 -9.12
C VAL A 176 1.87 -5.11 -9.72
N VAL A 177 2.38 -5.81 -10.73
CA VAL A 177 3.64 -5.43 -11.40
C VAL A 177 3.50 -4.09 -12.13
N ALA A 178 2.34 -3.81 -12.74
CA ALA A 178 2.06 -2.55 -13.43
C ALA A 178 2.06 -1.34 -12.50
N THR A 179 1.90 -1.52 -11.18
CA THR A 179 2.05 -0.42 -10.21
C THR A 179 3.44 0.22 -10.26
N ILE A 180 4.49 -0.55 -10.59
CA ILE A 180 5.87 -0.06 -10.68
C ILE A 180 6.02 1.02 -11.76
N PRO A 181 5.78 0.73 -13.06
CA PRO A 181 5.91 1.74 -14.10
C PRO A 181 4.89 2.88 -13.95
N LEU A 182 3.69 2.61 -13.44
CA LEU A 182 2.68 3.66 -13.19
C LEU A 182 3.16 4.66 -12.13
N ALA A 183 3.72 4.17 -11.03
CA ALA A 183 4.27 5.02 -9.97
C ALA A 183 5.39 5.92 -10.49
N VAL A 184 6.33 5.35 -11.26
CA VAL A 184 7.46 6.10 -11.86
C VAL A 184 6.96 7.15 -12.84
N LEU A 185 6.09 6.77 -13.77
CA LEU A 185 5.56 7.69 -14.78
C LEU A 185 4.81 8.86 -14.15
N SER A 186 3.97 8.56 -13.16
CA SER A 186 3.22 9.59 -12.46
C SER A 186 4.12 10.54 -11.67
N ASN A 187 5.19 10.00 -11.06
CA ASN A 187 6.18 10.82 -10.37
C ASN A 187 6.92 11.77 -11.32
N ILE A 188 7.32 11.30 -12.50
CA ILE A 188 7.94 12.10 -13.56
C ILE A 188 7.00 13.22 -14.01
N VAL A 189 5.73 12.91 -14.26
CA VAL A 189 4.71 13.91 -14.61
C VAL A 189 4.57 14.95 -13.50
N ARG A 190 4.57 14.53 -12.23
CA ARG A 190 4.50 15.43 -11.07
C ARG A 190 5.69 16.38 -11.02
N ILE A 191 6.91 15.86 -11.13
CA ILE A 191 8.14 16.67 -11.09
C ILE A 191 8.16 17.65 -12.26
N THR A 192 7.88 17.17 -13.47
CA THR A 192 7.83 17.98 -14.69
C THR A 192 6.80 19.10 -14.59
N THR A 193 5.58 18.80 -14.16
CA THR A 193 4.51 19.81 -14.02
C THR A 193 4.83 20.83 -12.91
N THR A 194 5.45 20.40 -11.81
CA THR A 194 5.91 21.31 -10.76
C THR A 194 6.99 22.26 -11.28
N ALA A 195 8.02 21.74 -11.95
CA ALA A 195 9.12 22.53 -12.48
C ALA A 195 8.66 23.46 -13.61
N ALA A 196 7.79 22.99 -14.51
CA ALA A 196 7.19 23.83 -15.54
C ALA A 196 6.31 24.93 -14.92
N GLY A 197 5.54 24.61 -13.88
CA GLY A 197 4.74 25.58 -13.12
C GLY A 197 5.61 26.68 -12.51
N VAL A 198 6.72 26.31 -11.87
CA VAL A 198 7.71 27.28 -11.36
C VAL A 198 8.22 28.18 -12.48
N HIS A 199 8.51 27.63 -13.65
CA HIS A 199 9.05 28.40 -14.77
C HIS A 199 8.04 29.39 -15.37
N TYR A 200 6.81 28.94 -15.64
CA TYR A 200 5.81 29.75 -16.35
C TYR A 200 4.96 30.64 -15.44
N ILE A 201 4.69 30.20 -14.21
CA ILE A 201 3.79 30.87 -13.27
C ILE A 201 4.59 31.62 -12.20
N GLY A 202 5.76 31.10 -11.82
CA GLY A 202 6.68 31.70 -10.87
C GLY A 202 6.92 30.85 -9.61
N ALA A 203 7.95 31.18 -8.84
CA ALA A 203 8.38 30.39 -7.67
C ALA A 203 7.33 30.28 -6.54
N TRP A 204 6.35 31.18 -6.49
CA TRP A 204 5.24 31.14 -5.52
C TRP A 204 4.39 29.87 -5.65
N THR A 205 4.41 29.18 -6.80
CA THR A 205 3.73 27.89 -7.00
C THR A 205 4.19 26.81 -6.00
N LEU A 206 5.42 26.92 -5.47
CA LEU A 206 5.90 26.03 -4.40
C LEU A 206 5.31 26.32 -3.02
N GLY A 207 4.95 27.57 -2.74
CA GLY A 207 4.43 27.99 -1.43
C GLY A 207 2.92 27.86 -1.27
N THR A 208 2.22 27.42 -2.32
CA THR A 208 0.75 27.40 -2.37
C THR A 208 0.18 25.99 -2.28
N VAL A 209 -1.16 25.91 -2.25
CA VAL A 209 -1.97 24.69 -2.30
C VAL A 209 -1.45 23.69 -3.36
N TYR A 210 -0.87 24.19 -4.46
CA TYR A 210 -0.23 23.36 -5.49
C TYR A 210 0.83 22.41 -4.95
N HIS A 211 1.75 22.85 -4.10
CA HIS A 211 2.80 21.96 -3.58
C HIS A 211 2.24 20.95 -2.56
N GLN A 212 1.27 21.35 -1.74
CA GLN A 212 0.67 20.46 -0.73
C GLN A 212 -0.21 19.36 -1.35
N PHE A 213 -0.94 19.68 -2.44
CA PHE A 213 -1.85 18.73 -3.07
C PHE A 213 -1.23 17.91 -4.20
N ASN A 214 -0.04 18.27 -4.69
CA ASN A 214 0.53 17.57 -5.85
C ASN A 214 0.74 16.07 -5.59
N GLY A 215 1.13 15.70 -4.37
CA GLY A 215 1.28 14.30 -3.96
C GLY A 215 -0.04 13.51 -4.02
N THR A 216 -1.10 14.07 -3.45
CA THR A 216 -2.43 13.45 -3.42
C THR A 216 -3.03 13.33 -4.81
N VAL A 217 -2.95 14.38 -5.62
CA VAL A 217 -3.45 14.38 -7.00
C VAL A 217 -2.72 13.33 -7.84
N THR A 218 -1.39 13.27 -7.73
CA THR A 218 -0.55 12.28 -8.43
C THR A 218 -0.93 10.86 -8.00
N PHE A 219 -1.11 10.62 -6.69
CA PHE A 219 -1.57 9.33 -6.19
C PHE A 219 -2.93 8.93 -6.77
N LEU A 220 -3.93 9.82 -6.70
CA LEU A 220 -5.27 9.56 -7.22
C LEU A 220 -5.25 9.29 -8.73
N LEU A 221 -4.51 10.08 -9.49
CA LEU A 221 -4.35 9.89 -10.93
C LEU A 221 -3.77 8.51 -11.24
N THR A 222 -2.70 8.14 -10.52
CA THR A 222 -2.05 6.83 -10.71
C THR A 222 -2.97 5.67 -10.36
N PHE A 223 -3.76 5.82 -9.30
CA PHE A 223 -4.74 4.82 -8.92
C PHE A 223 -5.85 4.69 -9.97
N VAL A 224 -6.36 5.79 -10.51
CA VAL A 224 -7.31 5.76 -11.64
C VAL A 224 -6.68 5.07 -12.86
N SER A 225 -5.41 5.34 -13.19
CA SER A 225 -4.71 4.64 -14.27
C SER A 225 -4.64 3.13 -14.04
N LEU A 226 -4.44 2.66 -12.80
CA LEU A 226 -4.48 1.24 -12.47
C LEU A 226 -5.86 0.61 -12.71
N LEU A 227 -6.94 1.32 -12.33
CA LEU A 227 -8.32 0.87 -12.56
C LEU A 227 -8.66 0.84 -14.05
N LEU A 228 -8.20 1.83 -14.81
CA LEU A 228 -8.33 1.86 -16.27
C LEU A 228 -7.57 0.70 -16.92
N LEU A 229 -6.39 0.36 -16.41
CA LEU A 229 -5.64 -0.79 -16.90
C LEU A 229 -6.40 -2.10 -16.66
N ASP A 230 -7.00 -2.30 -15.48
CA ASP A 230 -7.86 -3.48 -15.23
C ASP A 230 -9.06 -3.52 -16.17
N SER A 231 -9.77 -2.39 -16.37
CA SER A 231 -10.94 -2.35 -17.26
C SER A 231 -10.57 -2.66 -18.72
N LEU A 232 -9.44 -2.15 -19.20
CA LEU A 232 -8.91 -2.45 -20.54
C LEU A 232 -8.53 -3.91 -20.70
N LEU A 233 -7.86 -4.50 -19.70
CA LEU A 233 -7.51 -5.92 -19.73
C LEU A 233 -8.77 -6.80 -19.82
N VAL A 234 -9.80 -6.48 -19.05
CA VAL A 234 -11.08 -7.19 -19.08
C VAL A 234 -11.77 -7.05 -20.43
N TRP A 235 -11.80 -5.83 -20.97
CA TRP A 235 -12.38 -5.57 -22.29
C TRP A 235 -11.65 -6.38 -23.37
N SER A 236 -10.32 -6.40 -23.36
CA SER A 236 -9.49 -7.17 -24.31
C SER A 236 -9.62 -8.69 -24.15
N ALA A 237 -9.96 -9.18 -22.95
CA ALA A 237 -10.20 -10.60 -22.72
C ALA A 237 -11.56 -11.03 -23.26
N ARG A 238 -12.56 -10.14 -23.19
CA ARG A 238 -13.90 -10.38 -23.76
C ARG A 238 -13.89 -10.36 -25.28
N SER A 239 -13.19 -9.40 -25.90
CA SER A 239 -13.12 -9.30 -27.36
C SER A 239 -12.38 -10.45 -28.05
N ARG A 240 -11.52 -11.18 -27.32
CA ARG A 240 -10.87 -12.41 -27.81
C ARG A 240 -11.74 -13.66 -27.67
N ALA A 241 -12.80 -13.59 -26.88
CA ALA A 241 -13.72 -14.70 -26.63
C ALA A 241 -14.99 -14.64 -27.51
N SER A 242 -15.19 -13.54 -28.24
CA SER A 242 -16.24 -13.32 -29.26
C SER A 242 -15.68 -13.54 -30.66
#